data_AF-A0A1J9Q2E1-F1
#
_entry.id   AF-A0A1J9Q2E1-F1
#
_cell.length_a   1.000
_cell.length_b   1.000
_cell.length_c   1.000
_cell.angle_alpha   90.00
_cell.angle_beta   90.00
_cell.angle_gamma   90.00
#
_symmetry.space_group_name_H-M   'P 1'
#
loop_
_entity.id
_entity.type
_entity.pdbx_description
1 polymer ?
#
loop_
_entity_poly.entity_id
_entity_poly.type
_entity_poly.pdbx_seq_one_letter_code
_entity_poly.pdbx_strand_id
1 'polypeptide(L)'
;MPWGYAVDIWNVGVMVWDMFENRHMFNGLDPESGKYGNRFHLASMVGLLGPPPTEFLQRSAWSSVYFDDRGNWKCLNPVLPVSWEVAERNLEGSSKKGFLDFVRKMVRWTPESRATPSELLEDPWLLGEVEE
;
A
#
# COMPACT_ATOMS: atom_id res chain seq x y z
N MET A 1 17.07 -8.48 -1.36
CA MET A 1 16.92 -7.28 -0.51
C MET A 1 16.71 -7.70 0.94
N PRO A 2 17.51 -7.22 1.90
CA PRO A 2 17.25 -7.46 3.33
C PRO A 2 16.06 -6.62 3.80
N TRP A 3 15.30 -7.17 4.75
CA TRP A 3 14.29 -6.41 5.48
C TRP A 3 14.96 -5.49 6.50
N GLY A 4 14.31 -4.37 6.83
CA GLY A 4 14.71 -3.45 7.89
C GLY A 4 13.49 -2.82 8.55
N TYR A 5 13.71 -1.93 9.51
CA TYR A 5 12.63 -1.34 10.35
C TYR A 5 11.49 -0.68 9.57
N ALA A 6 11.74 -0.21 8.35
CA ALA A 6 10.71 0.34 7.46
C ALA A 6 9.60 -0.68 7.12
N VAL A 7 9.81 -2.00 7.33
CA VAL A 7 8.75 -3.00 7.21
C VAL A 7 7.69 -2.84 8.29
N ASP A 8 8.07 -2.44 9.50
CA ASP A 8 7.13 -2.25 10.61
C ASP A 8 6.25 -1.03 10.33
N ILE A 9 6.81 0.02 9.74
CA ILE A 9 6.04 1.19 9.28
C ILE A 9 4.97 0.79 8.26
N TRP A 10 5.32 -0.06 7.29
CA TRP A 10 4.34 -0.58 6.33
C TRP A 10 3.23 -1.37 7.04
N ASN A 11 3.60 -2.26 7.98
CA ASN A 11 2.64 -3.06 8.73
C ASN A 11 1.69 -2.18 9.55
N VAL A 12 2.20 -1.12 10.19
CA VAL A 12 1.38 -0.14 10.90
C VAL A 12 0.42 0.58 9.95
N GLY A 13 0.90 1.03 8.78
CA GLY A 13 0.04 1.69 7.79
C GLY A 13 -1.11 0.80 7.29
N VAL A 14 -0.82 -0.48 7.03
CA VAL A 14 -1.85 -1.46 6.66
C VAL A 14 -2.81 -1.73 7.84
N MET A 15 -2.30 -1.88 9.06
CA MET A 15 -3.11 -2.12 10.25
C MET A 15 -4.06 -0.95 10.53
N VAL A 16 -3.57 0.29 10.49
CA VAL A 16 -4.35 1.52 10.72
C VAL A 16 -5.51 1.57 9.73
N TRP A 17 -5.24 1.30 8.45
CA TRP A 17 -6.30 1.20 7.44
C TRP A 17 -7.30 0.10 7.74
N ASP A 18 -6.84 -1.12 8.02
CA ASP A 18 -7.71 -2.28 8.24
C ASP A 18 -8.65 -2.06 9.44
N MET A 19 -8.14 -1.45 10.51
CA MET A 19 -8.93 -1.09 11.70
C MET A 19 -9.96 0.00 11.39
N PHE A 20 -9.57 0.99 10.58
CA PHE A 20 -10.41 2.12 10.26
C PHE A 20 -11.51 1.77 9.24
N GLU A 21 -11.15 1.05 8.17
CA GLU A 21 -12.04 0.61 7.11
C GLU A 21 -12.84 -0.66 7.45
N ASN A 22 -12.50 -1.34 8.55
CA ASN A 22 -13.01 -2.66 8.91
C ASN A 22 -12.90 -3.67 7.75
N ARG A 23 -11.86 -3.50 6.92
CA ARG A 23 -11.61 -4.24 5.68
C ARG A 23 -10.14 -4.19 5.33
N HIS A 24 -9.62 -5.29 4.77
CA HIS A 24 -8.23 -5.36 4.33
C HIS A 24 -7.88 -4.34 3.23
N MET A 25 -6.78 -3.60 3.41
CA MET A 25 -6.20 -2.72 2.39
C MET A 25 -5.85 -3.50 1.12
N PHE A 26 -5.25 -4.68 1.27
CA PHE A 26 -4.86 -5.54 0.16
C PHE A 26 -5.54 -6.90 0.26
N ASN A 27 -6.22 -7.31 -0.82
CA ASN A 27 -6.88 -8.61 -0.88
C ASN A 27 -6.07 -9.59 -1.74
N GLY A 28 -5.54 -10.63 -1.10
CA GLY A 28 -4.77 -11.68 -1.76
C GLY A 28 -5.56 -12.92 -2.14
N LEU A 29 -6.88 -12.93 -1.97
CA LEU A 29 -7.71 -14.09 -2.26
C LEU A 29 -7.96 -14.22 -3.77
N ASP A 30 -7.78 -15.43 -4.27
CA ASP A 30 -8.19 -15.83 -5.60
C ASP A 30 -9.73 -15.81 -5.70
N PRO A 31 -10.32 -15.03 -6.63
CA PRO A 31 -11.78 -14.97 -6.80
C PRO A 31 -12.42 -16.32 -7.15
N GLU A 32 -11.67 -17.23 -7.79
CA GLU A 32 -12.20 -18.53 -8.21
C GLU A 32 -12.07 -19.58 -7.11
N SER A 33 -10.89 -19.66 -6.49
CA SER A 33 -10.57 -20.72 -5.53
C SER A 33 -10.77 -20.31 -4.06
N GLY A 34 -10.90 -19.02 -3.77
CA GLY A 34 -10.96 -18.47 -2.41
C GLY A 34 -9.67 -18.62 -1.60
N LYS A 35 -8.60 -19.14 -2.20
CA LYS A 35 -7.30 -19.34 -1.54
C LYS A 35 -6.42 -18.12 -1.71
N TYR A 36 -5.61 -17.84 -0.70
CA TYR A 36 -4.62 -16.78 -0.77
C TYR A 36 -3.53 -17.13 -1.80
N GLY A 37 -3.18 -16.17 -2.66
CA GLY A 37 -2.09 -16.30 -3.61
C GLY A 37 -1.30 -15.00 -3.77
N ASN A 38 0.03 -15.08 -3.72
CA ASN A 38 0.92 -13.92 -3.82
C ASN A 38 0.64 -13.05 -5.06
N ARG A 39 0.27 -13.64 -6.21
CA ARG A 39 -0.05 -12.89 -7.43
C ARG A 39 -1.28 -11.99 -7.28
N PHE A 40 -2.28 -12.42 -6.51
CA PHE A 40 -3.48 -11.62 -6.25
C PHE A 40 -3.19 -10.52 -5.25
N HIS A 41 -2.42 -10.84 -4.20
CA HIS A 41 -2.02 -9.83 -3.20
C HIS A 41 -1.17 -8.73 -3.85
N LEU A 42 -0.18 -9.12 -4.66
CA LEU A 42 0.68 -8.17 -5.35
C LEU A 42 -0.10 -7.36 -6.40
N ALA A 43 -1.05 -7.96 -7.11
CA ALA A 43 -1.95 -7.22 -8.01
C ALA A 43 -2.83 -6.21 -7.27
N SER A 44 -3.32 -6.57 -6.07
CA SER A 44 -4.06 -5.64 -5.21
C SER A 44 -3.19 -4.46 -4.76
N MET A 45 -1.92 -4.70 -4.44
CA MET A 45 -0.97 -3.63 -4.12
C MET A 45 -0.72 -2.71 -5.32
N VAL A 46 -0.48 -3.28 -6.51
CA VAL A 46 -0.29 -2.50 -7.75
C VAL A 46 -1.55 -1.71 -8.12
N GLY A 47 -2.73 -2.29 -7.88
CA GLY A 47 -4.00 -1.62 -8.13
C GLY A 47 -4.17 -0.32 -7.34
N LEU A 48 -3.76 -0.31 -6.07
CA LEU A 48 -3.88 0.85 -5.18
C LEU A 48 -2.68 1.81 -5.25
N LEU A 49 -1.46 1.27 -5.34
CA LEU A 49 -0.22 2.05 -5.29
C LEU A 49 0.29 2.49 -6.67
N GLY A 50 -0.27 1.93 -7.74
CA GLY A 50 0.35 1.95 -9.06
C GLY A 50 1.54 0.99 -9.16
N PRO A 51 2.19 0.92 -10.34
CA PRO A 51 3.32 0.03 -10.56
C PRO A 51 4.50 0.38 -9.63
N PRO A 52 5.22 -0.63 -9.10
CA PRO A 52 6.44 -0.40 -8.34
C PRO A 52 7.51 0.25 -9.24
N PRO A 53 8.37 1.13 -8.69
CA PRO A 53 9.52 1.66 -9.42
C PRO A 53 10.42 0.55 -9.94
N THR A 54 10.96 0.70 -11.15
CA THR A 54 11.83 -0.31 -11.79
C THR A 54 13.08 -0.57 -10.97
N GLU A 55 13.65 0.47 -10.36
CA GLU A 55 14.83 0.37 -9.49
C GLU A 55 14.53 -0.49 -8.25
N PHE A 56 13.28 -0.49 -7.77
CA PHE A 56 12.85 -1.34 -6.67
C PHE A 56 12.71 -2.80 -7.13
N LEU A 57 12.11 -3.04 -8.30
CA LEU A 57 11.97 -4.37 -8.89
C LEU A 57 13.32 -5.07 -9.11
N GLN A 58 14.33 -4.32 -9.55
CA GLN A 58 15.69 -4.83 -9.80
C GLN A 58 16.41 -5.31 -8.53
N ARG A 59 15.99 -4.88 -7.33
CA ARG A 59 16.61 -5.30 -6.06
C ARG A 59 16.20 -6.71 -5.60
N SER A 60 15.27 -7.36 -6.31
CA SER A 60 14.76 -8.69 -5.97
C SER A 60 14.89 -9.66 -7.15
N ALA A 61 15.42 -10.85 -6.90
CA ALA A 61 15.47 -11.93 -7.90
C ALA A 61 14.08 -12.49 -8.25
N TRP A 62 13.07 -12.27 -7.39
CA TRP A 62 11.72 -12.80 -7.56
C TRP A 62 10.77 -11.86 -8.31
N SER A 63 11.18 -10.62 -8.59
CA SER A 63 10.35 -9.66 -9.34
C SER A 63 9.99 -10.18 -10.72
N SER A 64 10.93 -10.87 -11.37
CA SER A 64 10.76 -11.53 -12.66
C SER A 64 9.71 -12.66 -12.65
N VAL A 65 9.12 -13.05 -11.52
CA VAL A 65 7.96 -13.95 -11.49
C VAL A 65 6.66 -13.20 -11.84
N TYR A 66 6.56 -11.92 -11.48
CA TYR A 66 5.33 -11.13 -11.55
C TYR A 66 5.36 -9.99 -12.55
N PHE A 67 6.56 -9.51 -12.91
CA PHE A 67 6.77 -8.39 -13.82
C PHE A 67 7.69 -8.80 -14.99
N ASP A 68 7.54 -8.12 -16.13
CA ASP A 68 8.47 -8.21 -17.26
C ASP A 68 9.70 -7.28 -17.07
N ASP A 69 10.64 -7.33 -18.00
CA ASP A 69 11.87 -6.52 -17.95
C ASP A 69 11.63 -5.00 -18.06
N ARG A 70 10.42 -4.60 -18.47
CA ARG A 70 9.99 -3.19 -18.55
C ARG A 70 9.19 -2.76 -17.31
N GLY A 71 9.02 -3.65 -16.33
CA GLY A 71 8.25 -3.40 -15.10
C GLY A 71 6.73 -3.55 -15.26
N ASN A 72 6.25 -4.07 -16.40
CA ASN A 72 4.82 -4.30 -16.60
C ASN A 72 4.38 -5.57 -15.88
N TRP A 73 3.15 -5.56 -15.39
CA TRP A 73 2.51 -6.74 -14.82
C TRP A 73 2.36 -7.84 -15.88
N LYS A 74 2.82 -9.06 -15.59
CA LYS A 74 2.78 -10.18 -16.56
C LYS A 74 1.92 -11.37 -16.14
N CYS A 75 1.40 -11.39 -14.91
CA CYS A 75 0.56 -12.50 -14.47
C CYS A 75 -0.80 -12.47 -15.19
N LEU A 76 -1.41 -13.65 -15.34
CA LEU A 76 -2.71 -13.79 -16.00
C LEU A 76 -3.85 -13.08 -15.26
N ASN A 77 -3.76 -12.97 -13.93
CA ASN A 77 -4.77 -12.25 -13.16
C ASN A 77 -4.67 -10.74 -13.44
N PRO A 78 -5.80 -10.04 -13.61
CA PRO A 78 -5.79 -8.62 -13.87
C PRO A 78 -5.30 -7.84 -12.64
N VAL A 79 -4.71 -6.67 -12.90
CA VAL A 79 -4.57 -5.60 -11.92
C VAL A 79 -5.77 -4.68 -12.10
N LEU A 80 -6.55 -4.50 -11.04
CA LEU A 80 -7.69 -3.60 -11.03
C LEU A 80 -7.27 -2.28 -10.34
N PRO A 81 -7.19 -1.15 -11.06
CA PRO A 81 -6.85 0.13 -10.46
C PRO A 81 -7.88 0.55 -9.42
N VAL A 82 -7.40 1.06 -8.29
CA VAL A 82 -8.21 1.53 -7.17
C VAL A 82 -7.71 2.91 -6.76
N SER A 83 -8.59 3.89 -6.70
CA SER A 83 -8.29 5.19 -6.08
C SER A 83 -8.39 5.07 -4.57
N TRP A 84 -7.40 5.61 -3.87
CA TRP A 84 -7.41 5.75 -2.41
C TRP A 84 -8.65 6.49 -1.91
N GLU A 85 -9.05 7.56 -2.60
CA GLU A 85 -10.21 8.39 -2.26
C GLU A 85 -11.53 7.62 -2.38
N VAL A 86 -11.62 6.68 -3.31
CA VAL A 86 -12.80 5.79 -3.48
C VAL A 86 -12.73 4.60 -2.52
N ALA A 87 -11.52 4.16 -2.18
CA ALA A 87 -11.30 2.99 -1.32
C ALA A 87 -11.63 3.29 0.15
N GLU A 88 -11.25 4.48 0.64
CA GLU A 88 -11.65 4.97 1.96
C GLU A 88 -13.12 5.39 1.92
N ARG A 89 -13.92 4.93 2.89
CA ARG A 89 -15.39 5.10 2.85
C ARG A 89 -15.98 5.70 4.12
N ASN A 90 -15.19 5.90 5.17
CA ASN A 90 -15.69 6.31 6.47
C ASN A 90 -15.55 7.82 6.72
N LEU A 91 -14.63 8.47 6.02
CA LEU A 91 -14.34 9.90 6.17
C LEU A 91 -14.72 10.70 4.92
N GLU A 92 -14.97 11.98 5.15
CA GLU A 92 -15.23 12.98 4.12
C GLU A 92 -14.34 14.23 4.34
N GLY A 93 -14.32 15.10 3.33
CA GLY A 93 -13.67 16.40 3.41
C GLY A 93 -12.18 16.37 3.79
N SER A 94 -11.80 17.30 4.65
CA SER A 94 -10.46 17.50 5.19
C SER A 94 -9.96 16.32 6.03
N SER A 95 -10.81 15.75 6.88
CA SER A 95 -10.50 14.57 7.68
C SER A 95 -10.07 13.37 6.81
N LYS A 96 -10.80 13.12 5.72
CA LYS A 96 -10.44 12.08 4.74
C LYS A 96 -9.07 12.36 4.12
N LYS A 97 -8.85 13.60 3.68
CA LYS A 97 -7.58 14.01 3.07
C LYS A 97 -6.41 13.81 4.04
N GLY A 98 -6.54 14.28 5.28
CA GLY A 98 -5.52 14.13 6.32
C GLY A 98 -5.19 12.66 6.61
N PHE A 99 -6.22 11.81 6.74
CA PHE A 99 -6.03 10.38 6.96
C PHE A 99 -5.27 9.72 5.80
N LEU A 100 -5.68 9.99 4.56
CA LEU A 100 -5.03 9.45 3.38
C LEU A 100 -3.57 9.93 3.26
N ASP A 101 -3.31 11.19 3.54
CA ASP A 101 -1.96 11.75 3.55
C ASP A 101 -1.08 11.09 4.60
N PHE A 102 -1.61 10.81 5.80
CA PHE A 102 -0.92 10.06 6.85
C PHE A 102 -0.60 8.61 6.40
N VAL A 103 -1.59 7.86 5.91
CA VAL A 103 -1.39 6.46 5.50
C VAL A 103 -0.41 6.34 4.32
N ARG A 104 -0.45 7.27 3.37
CA ARG A 104 0.48 7.32 2.23
C ARG A 104 1.93 7.56 2.61
N LYS A 105 2.22 8.11 3.79
CA LYS A 105 3.59 8.23 4.30
C LYS A 105 4.15 6.88 4.72
N MET A 106 3.29 5.93 5.10
CA MET A 106 3.67 4.59 5.57
C MET A 106 3.69 3.56 4.45
N VAL A 107 2.67 3.57 3.59
CA VAL A 107 2.44 2.52 2.58
C VAL A 107 3.03 2.93 1.23
N ARG A 108 4.34 2.67 1.07
CA ARG A 108 5.11 2.96 -0.16
C ARG A 108 5.98 1.79 -0.60
N TRP A 109 6.15 1.63 -1.90
CA TRP A 109 6.94 0.54 -2.49
C TRP A 109 8.37 0.52 -1.94
N THR A 110 9.09 1.63 -2.06
CA THR A 110 10.47 1.78 -1.61
C THR A 110 10.52 2.00 -0.09
N PRO A 111 11.25 1.15 0.66
CA PRO A 111 11.37 1.27 2.11
C PRO A 111 11.91 2.63 2.55
N GLU A 112 12.85 3.19 1.79
CA GLU A 112 13.52 4.46 2.11
C GLU A 112 12.60 5.67 1.93
N SER A 113 11.46 5.51 1.25
CA SER A 113 10.50 6.59 1.03
C SER A 113 9.40 6.62 2.09
N ARG A 114 9.39 5.65 3.02
CA ARG A 114 8.43 5.58 4.12
C ARG A 114 8.88 6.49 5.26
N ALA A 115 7.93 7.16 5.90
CA ALA A 115 8.22 7.99 7.06
C ALA A 115 8.73 7.16 8.24
N THR A 116 9.56 7.77 9.07
CA THR A 116 10.05 7.22 10.33
C THR A 116 8.99 7.32 11.42
N PRO A 117 9.11 6.56 12.53
CA PRO A 117 8.19 6.70 13.66
C PRO A 117 8.11 8.13 14.21
N SER A 118 9.24 8.82 14.31
CA SER A 118 9.29 10.20 14.83
C SER A 118 8.54 11.18 13.93
N GLU A 119 8.70 11.08 12.61
CA GLU A 119 7.95 11.91 11.66
C GLU A 119 6.44 11.63 11.70
N LEU A 120 6.03 10.38 11.93
CA LEU A 120 4.62 10.01 12.04
C LEU A 120 3.99 10.50 13.35
N LEU A 121 4.76 10.57 14.44
CA LEU A 121 4.30 11.10 15.73
C LEU A 121 4.03 12.61 15.68
N GLU A 122 4.67 13.31 14.74
CA GLU A 122 4.49 14.75 14.49
C GLU A 122 3.50 15.02 13.34
N ASP A 123 2.78 13.99 12.87
CA ASP A 123 1.85 14.16 11.75
C ASP A 123 0.60 14.98 12.16
N PRO A 124 0.21 16.00 11.38
CA PRO A 124 -0.97 16.82 11.69
C PRO A 124 -2.26 16.02 11.88
N TRP A 125 -2.45 14.93 11.13
CA TRP A 125 -3.62 14.08 11.30
C TRP A 125 -3.63 13.38 12.66
N LEU A 126 -2.47 12.91 13.13
CA LEU A 126 -2.35 12.27 14.43
C LEU A 126 -2.48 13.26 15.59
N LEU A 127 -2.00 14.49 15.40
CA LEU A 127 -2.10 15.58 16.37
C LEU A 127 -3.49 16.25 16.43
N GLY A 128 -4.38 15.93 15.47
CA GLY A 128 -5.71 16.54 15.40
C GLY A 128 -5.68 17.97 14.85
N GLU A 129 -4.66 18.32 14.08
CA GLU A 129 -4.43 19.66 13.50
C GLU A 129 -4.98 19.79 12.06
N VAL A 130 -5.83 18.87 11.64
CA VAL A 130 -6.48 18.91 10.33
C VAL A 130 -7.69 19.84 10.43
N GLU A 131 -7.58 21.03 9.82
CA GLU A 131 -8.68 22.01 9.77
C GLU A 131 -9.87 21.45 8.97
N GLU A 132 -11.09 21.59 9.52
CA GLU A 132 -12.35 21.14 8.91
C GLU A 132 -12.65 21.81 7.56
#